data_AF-A0A7W4YXU4-F1
#
_entry.id   AF-A0A7W4YXU4-F1
#
_cell.length_a   1.000
_cell.length_b   1.000
_cell.length_c   1.000
_cell.angle_alpha   90.00
_cell.angle_beta   90.00
_cell.angle_gamma   90.00
#
_symmetry.space_group_name_H-M   'P 1'
#
loop_
_entity.id
_entity.type
_entity.pdbx_description
1 polymer ?
#
loop_
_entity_poly.entity_id
_entity_poly.type
_entity_poly.pdbx_seq_one_letter_code
_entity_poly.pdbx_strand_id
1 'polypeptide(L)'
;MAPPYTRWKGKKTATPLTNKEVNQALRTVSTLVIQGLDATSPEHVRGIIAQIEALPVAPQCGASLRKLRAHERNLQAHARAQGKTAAAVPTGRPAVPAAPPARQAAGQATLRLIDALPRMDLPETIQLWRNCLTTLGDPDRAFRHGDARFLLDAIGQEWVRRRLDPVNPDDYFAWPSTDAKAGRHSIDTKGWLPEGMLQAMGYKVGKTEGLAFGQRKMILAEIFKGQLPPLFPRRYLDEWDAPGTATRLRKLAETVASLTRNAKRRRDARMETAIQHWEQDLRFLYEKFYVGTFRFAWPETSF
;
A
#
# COMPACT_ATOMS: atom_id res chain seq x y z
N MET A 1 40.30 -19.02 62.18
CA MET A 1 40.96 -18.87 60.85
C MET A 1 40.33 -19.88 59.91
N ALA A 2 39.46 -19.42 59.00
CA ALA A 2 38.84 -20.23 57.97
C ALA A 2 39.13 -19.58 56.60
N PRO A 3 39.41 -20.37 55.55
CA PRO A 3 39.98 -19.89 54.28
C PRO A 3 38.95 -19.15 53.40
N PRO A 4 39.40 -18.22 52.55
CA PRO A 4 38.52 -17.45 51.68
C PRO A 4 37.99 -18.29 50.52
N TYR A 5 36.69 -18.11 50.27
CA TYR A 5 35.88 -18.69 49.21
C TYR A 5 36.49 -18.55 47.81
N THR A 6 36.55 -19.68 47.10
CA THR A 6 36.71 -19.77 45.65
C THR A 6 35.63 -18.97 44.92
N ARG A 7 36.06 -17.98 44.13
CA ARG A 7 35.23 -17.12 43.29
C ARG A 7 34.65 -17.89 42.11
N TRP A 8 33.33 -17.85 42.04
CA TRP A 8 32.43 -18.27 40.96
C TRP A 8 32.96 -17.98 39.55
N LYS A 9 32.97 -18.98 38.67
CA LYS A 9 33.25 -18.81 37.22
C LYS A 9 32.08 -18.08 36.57
N GLY A 10 32.34 -16.85 36.11
CA GLY A 10 31.37 -16.03 35.39
C GLY A 10 30.86 -16.70 34.11
N LYS A 11 29.54 -16.76 33.98
CA LYS A 11 28.85 -17.02 32.70
C LYS A 11 29.29 -15.97 31.69
N LYS A 12 29.70 -16.41 30.49
CA LYS A 12 29.97 -15.54 29.34
C LYS A 12 28.71 -14.71 29.06
N THR A 13 28.77 -13.41 29.31
CA THR A 13 27.73 -12.46 28.89
C THR A 13 27.80 -12.32 27.37
N ALA A 14 26.74 -12.71 26.68
CA ALA A 14 26.59 -12.50 25.24
C ALA A 14 26.72 -11.01 24.92
N THR A 15 27.48 -10.68 23.89
CA THR A 15 27.63 -9.30 23.40
C THR A 15 26.25 -8.72 23.07
N PRO A 16 25.90 -7.52 23.55
CA PRO A 16 24.63 -6.89 23.22
C PRO A 16 24.55 -6.61 21.71
N LEU A 17 23.41 -6.95 21.11
CA LEU A 17 23.15 -6.75 19.69
C LEU A 17 23.22 -5.26 19.33
N THR A 18 23.74 -4.96 18.15
CA THR A 18 23.68 -3.62 17.56
C THR A 18 22.25 -3.29 17.11
N ASN A 19 21.89 -2.01 17.04
CA ASN A 19 20.58 -1.57 16.53
C ASN A 19 20.29 -2.08 15.11
N LYS A 20 21.32 -2.26 14.29
CA LYS A 20 21.20 -2.82 12.93
C LYS A 20 20.78 -4.29 12.97
N GLU A 21 21.37 -5.09 13.86
CA GLU A 21 21.03 -6.51 14.04
C GLU A 21 19.64 -6.69 14.64
N VAL A 22 19.24 -5.84 15.58
CA VAL A 22 17.88 -5.81 16.14
C VAL A 22 16.85 -5.52 15.05
N ASN A 23 17.07 -4.47 14.25
CA ASN A 23 16.16 -4.11 13.16
C ASN A 23 16.07 -5.21 12.08
N GLN A 24 17.19 -5.86 11.76
CA GLN A 24 17.19 -6.97 10.81
C GLN A 24 16.41 -8.17 11.36
N ALA A 25 16.61 -8.52 12.63
CA ALA A 25 15.89 -9.61 13.28
C ALA A 25 14.38 -9.34 13.37
N LEU A 26 13.97 -8.09 13.64
CA LEU A 26 12.56 -7.70 13.64
C LEU A 26 11.90 -7.81 12.25
N ARG A 27 12.63 -7.49 11.17
CA ARG A 27 12.14 -7.73 9.79
C ARG A 27 11.91 -9.21 9.53
N THR A 28 12.85 -10.06 9.94
CA THR A 28 12.70 -11.53 9.83
C THR A 28 11.47 -12.01 10.60
N VAL A 29 11.23 -11.51 11.82
CA VAL A 29 10.02 -11.83 12.60
C VAL A 29 8.75 -11.43 11.84
N SER A 30 8.69 -10.22 11.28
CA SER A 30 7.54 -9.77 10.51
C SER A 30 7.22 -10.71 9.34
N THR A 31 8.24 -11.14 8.58
CA THR A 31 8.06 -12.11 7.49
C THR A 31 7.55 -13.45 7.99
N LEU A 32 8.13 -13.98 9.06
CA LEU A 32 7.71 -15.25 9.66
C LEU A 32 6.26 -15.19 10.19
N VAL A 33 5.85 -14.08 10.80
CA VAL A 33 4.48 -13.90 11.29
C VAL A 33 3.48 -13.94 10.15
N ILE A 34 3.77 -13.30 9.01
CA ILE A 34 2.90 -13.34 7.83
C ILE A 34 2.77 -14.78 7.33
N GLN A 35 3.90 -15.47 7.12
CA GLN A 35 3.91 -16.88 6.71
C GLN A 35 3.11 -17.77 7.68
N GLY A 36 3.17 -17.48 8.98
CA GLY A 36 2.46 -18.24 10.01
C GLY A 36 0.95 -17.98 10.02
N LEU A 37 0.49 -16.79 9.64
CA LEU A 37 -0.94 -16.48 9.55
C LEU A 37 -1.56 -17.01 8.25
N ASP A 38 -0.79 -17.09 7.17
CA ASP A 38 -1.23 -17.66 5.89
C ASP A 38 -1.20 -19.19 5.87
N ALA A 39 -0.49 -19.82 6.81
CA ALA A 39 -0.43 -21.25 6.91
C ALA A 39 -1.81 -21.87 7.22
N THR A 40 -2.18 -22.88 6.45
CA THR A 40 -3.45 -23.63 6.57
C THR A 40 -3.34 -24.88 7.43
N SER A 41 -2.13 -25.23 7.87
CA SER A 41 -1.83 -26.40 8.71
C SER A 41 -1.30 -25.97 10.09
N PRO A 42 -1.84 -26.49 11.20
CA PRO A 42 -1.37 -26.14 12.53
C PRO A 42 0.09 -26.55 12.78
N GLU A 43 0.59 -27.61 12.14
CA GLU A 43 2.00 -28.02 12.24
C GLU A 43 2.95 -26.98 11.62
N HIS A 44 2.51 -26.34 10.52
CA HIS A 44 3.29 -25.30 9.86
C HIS A 44 3.35 -24.02 10.74
N VAL A 45 2.23 -23.62 11.35
CA VAL A 45 2.20 -22.50 12.30
C VAL A 45 3.13 -22.76 13.50
N ARG A 46 3.13 -23.99 14.03
CA ARG A 46 4.00 -24.39 15.14
C ARG A 46 5.48 -24.30 14.78
N GLY A 47 5.86 -24.75 13.58
CA GLY A 47 7.24 -24.64 13.09
C GLY A 47 7.71 -23.18 12.98
N ILE A 48 6.82 -22.28 12.59
CA ILE A 48 7.11 -20.84 12.49
C ILE A 48 7.24 -20.18 13.87
N ILE A 49 6.40 -20.57 14.84
CA ILE A 49 6.51 -20.12 16.23
C ILE A 49 7.91 -20.49 16.78
N ALA A 50 8.37 -21.72 16.57
CA ALA A 50 9.68 -22.16 17.01
C ALA A 50 10.83 -21.36 16.36
N GLN A 51 10.70 -21.01 15.08
CA GLN A 51 11.69 -20.15 14.40
C GLN A 51 11.75 -18.75 15.02
N ILE A 52 10.62 -18.14 15.36
CA ILE A 52 10.57 -16.83 16.01
C ILE A 52 11.17 -16.89 17.42
N GLU A 53 10.89 -17.95 18.17
CA GLU A 53 11.43 -18.15 19.53
C GLU A 53 12.94 -18.38 19.56
N ALA A 54 13.51 -18.92 18.47
CA ALA A 54 14.96 -19.09 18.32
C ALA A 54 15.69 -17.76 18.00
N LEU A 55 14.97 -16.69 17.66
CA LEU A 55 15.59 -15.40 17.33
C LEU A 55 16.00 -14.63 18.59
N PRO A 56 17.12 -13.88 18.55
CA PRO A 56 17.59 -13.09 19.70
C PRO A 56 16.60 -12.03 20.20
N VAL A 57 15.68 -11.60 19.32
CA VAL A 57 14.64 -10.60 19.62
C VAL A 57 13.33 -11.20 20.15
N ALA A 58 13.25 -12.53 20.33
CA ALA A 58 12.04 -13.22 20.78
C ALA A 58 11.32 -12.58 22.00
N PRO A 59 12.03 -12.07 23.04
CA PRO A 59 11.38 -11.38 24.16
C PRO A 59 10.54 -10.15 23.76
N GLN A 60 10.89 -9.50 22.65
CA GLN A 60 10.19 -8.31 22.13
C GLN A 60 8.96 -8.68 21.28
N CYS A 61 8.82 -9.95 20.90
CA CYS A 61 7.82 -10.43 19.93
C CYS A 61 6.57 -11.06 20.59
N GLY A 62 6.35 -10.84 21.89
CA GLY A 62 5.29 -11.52 22.65
C GLY A 62 3.87 -11.33 22.11
N ALA A 63 3.55 -10.17 21.53
CA ALA A 63 2.24 -9.95 20.90
C ALA A 63 2.05 -10.81 19.64
N SER A 64 3.08 -10.90 18.80
CA SER A 64 3.06 -11.70 17.57
C SER A 64 2.97 -13.19 17.86
N LEU A 65 3.74 -13.69 18.85
CA LEU A 65 3.68 -15.08 19.30
C LEU A 65 2.30 -15.46 19.86
N ARG A 66 1.64 -14.55 20.60
CA ARG A 66 0.25 -14.77 21.06
C ARG A 66 -0.74 -14.90 19.90
N LYS A 67 -0.61 -14.07 18.87
CA LYS A 67 -1.46 -14.14 17.67
C LYS A 67 -1.28 -15.47 16.93
N LEU A 68 -0.04 -15.89 16.67
CA LEU A 68 0.25 -17.16 16.00
C LEU A 68 -0.26 -18.37 16.79
N ARG A 69 -0.09 -18.39 18.12
CA ARG A 69 -0.62 -19.47 18.96
C ARG A 69 -2.15 -19.51 18.98
N ALA A 70 -2.82 -18.37 18.84
CA ALA A 70 -4.28 -18.32 18.70
C ALA A 70 -4.72 -18.89 17.34
N HIS A 71 -4.02 -18.54 16.27
CA HIS A 71 -4.26 -19.08 14.92
C HIS A 71 -4.06 -20.60 14.86
N GLU A 72 -2.96 -21.11 15.45
CA GLU A 72 -2.70 -22.55 15.58
C GLU A 72 -3.87 -23.28 16.27
N ARG A 73 -4.38 -22.74 17.39
CA ARG A 73 -5.53 -23.33 18.11
C ARG A 73 -6.80 -23.34 17.26
N ASN A 74 -7.06 -22.29 16.48
CA ASN A 74 -8.22 -22.24 15.59
C ASN A 74 -8.12 -23.31 14.49
N LEU A 75 -6.95 -23.46 13.86
CA LEU A 75 -6.73 -24.51 12.86
C LEU A 75 -6.88 -25.91 13.45
N GLN A 76 -6.40 -26.15 14.67
CA GLN A 76 -6.61 -27.41 15.38
C GLN A 76 -8.09 -27.67 15.69
N ALA A 77 -8.85 -26.64 16.07
CA ALA A 77 -10.28 -26.76 16.32
C ALA A 77 -11.05 -27.11 15.03
N HIS A 78 -10.70 -26.48 13.90
CA HIS A 78 -11.29 -26.80 12.60
C HIS A 78 -10.97 -28.23 12.14
N ALA A 79 -9.72 -28.67 12.27
CA ALA A 79 -9.32 -30.04 11.94
C ALA A 79 -10.05 -31.08 12.81
N ARG A 80 -10.25 -30.80 14.10
CA ARG A 80 -11.02 -31.66 15.01
C ARG A 80 -12.52 -31.69 14.68
N ALA A 81 -13.09 -30.57 14.28
CA ALA A 81 -14.50 -30.50 13.86
C ALA A 81 -14.75 -31.30 12.57
N GLN A 82 -13.84 -31.19 11.60
CA GLN A 82 -13.89 -31.95 10.35
C GLN A 82 -13.65 -33.47 10.56
N GLY A 83 -12.83 -33.84 11.55
CA GLY A 83 -12.66 -35.25 11.94
C GLY A 83 -13.85 -35.85 12.70
N LYS A 84 -14.65 -35.02 13.40
CA LYS A 84 -15.85 -35.47 14.14
C LYS A 84 -17.09 -35.61 13.26
N THR A 85 -17.23 -34.85 12.18
CA THR A 85 -18.37 -34.95 11.25
C THR A 85 -18.33 -36.20 10.36
N ALA A 86 -17.23 -36.96 10.37
CA ALA A 86 -17.11 -38.23 9.64
C ALA A 86 -17.64 -39.46 10.42
N ALA A 87 -17.98 -39.33 11.72
CA ALA A 87 -18.24 -40.48 12.60
C ALA A 87 -19.67 -40.61 13.14
N ALA A 88 -20.66 -39.85 12.66
CA ALA A 88 -22.04 -39.98 13.12
C ALA A 88 -23.05 -39.81 11.99
N VAL A 89 -23.39 -40.92 11.35
CA VAL A 89 -24.66 -41.06 10.61
C VAL A 89 -25.58 -41.95 11.44
N PRO A 90 -26.69 -41.42 11.97
CA PRO A 90 -27.91 -42.17 12.11
C PRO A 90 -28.93 -41.67 11.08
N THR A 91 -29.42 -42.63 10.30
CA THR A 91 -30.48 -42.51 9.31
C THR A 91 -31.79 -41.99 9.93
N GLY A 92 -32.30 -40.86 9.43
CA GLY A 92 -33.62 -40.36 9.79
C GLY A 92 -33.97 -39.08 9.03
N ARG A 93 -34.66 -39.23 7.90
CA ARG A 93 -35.12 -38.13 7.03
C ARG A 93 -36.26 -37.35 7.70
N PRO A 94 -36.31 -36.02 7.55
CA PRO A 94 -37.51 -35.43 6.96
C PRO A 94 -37.15 -34.57 5.74
N ALA A 95 -38.14 -34.39 4.87
CA ALA A 95 -37.98 -33.74 3.57
C ALA A 95 -37.39 -32.33 3.69
N VAL A 96 -36.20 -32.15 3.10
CA VAL A 96 -35.57 -30.85 2.89
C VAL A 96 -36.29 -30.17 1.72
N PRO A 97 -36.74 -28.89 1.85
CA PRO A 97 -37.27 -28.15 0.71
C PRO A 97 -36.18 -28.08 -0.38
N ALA A 98 -36.60 -28.22 -1.63
CA ALA A 98 -35.72 -28.36 -2.79
C ALA A 98 -34.49 -27.44 -2.70
N ALA A 99 -33.31 -28.05 -2.85
CA ALA A 99 -32.04 -27.34 -2.88
C ALA A 99 -32.13 -26.16 -3.87
N PRO A 100 -31.60 -24.98 -3.53
CA PRO A 100 -31.54 -23.87 -4.49
C PRO A 100 -30.86 -24.35 -5.77
N PRO A 101 -31.31 -23.91 -6.96
CA PRO A 101 -30.76 -24.37 -8.22
C PRO A 101 -29.25 -24.20 -8.21
N ALA A 102 -28.54 -25.23 -8.66
CA ALA A 102 -27.09 -25.22 -8.80
C ALA A 102 -26.64 -23.88 -9.40
N ARG A 103 -25.68 -23.21 -8.76
CA ARG A 103 -25.12 -21.93 -9.23
C ARG A 103 -24.79 -22.07 -10.72
N GLN A 104 -25.57 -21.41 -11.59
CA GLN A 104 -25.30 -21.40 -13.02
C GLN A 104 -23.86 -20.89 -13.22
N ALA A 105 -23.08 -21.63 -14.02
CA ALA A 105 -21.74 -21.22 -14.38
C ALA A 105 -21.81 -19.89 -15.14
N ALA A 106 -20.90 -18.97 -14.83
CA ALA A 106 -20.84 -17.68 -15.49
C ALA A 106 -20.61 -17.82 -17.00
N GLY A 107 -21.24 -16.95 -17.79
CA GLY A 107 -21.05 -16.90 -19.24
C GLY A 107 -19.61 -16.55 -19.62
N GLN A 108 -19.18 -16.96 -20.81
CA GLN A 108 -17.80 -16.74 -21.29
C GLN A 108 -17.36 -15.26 -21.29
N ALA A 109 -18.28 -14.32 -21.55
CA ALA A 109 -17.98 -12.89 -21.51
C ALA A 109 -17.65 -12.42 -20.08
N THR A 110 -18.38 -12.93 -19.09
CA THR A 110 -18.15 -12.66 -17.66
C THR A 110 -16.80 -13.20 -17.23
N LEU A 111 -16.45 -14.42 -17.65
CA LEU A 111 -15.15 -15.03 -17.33
C LEU A 111 -13.97 -14.20 -17.88
N ARG A 112 -14.07 -13.69 -19.11
CA ARG A 112 -13.04 -12.79 -19.67
C ARG A 112 -12.86 -11.50 -18.88
N LEU A 113 -13.95 -10.93 -18.36
CA LEU A 113 -13.89 -9.75 -17.51
C LEU A 113 -13.20 -10.08 -16.18
N ILE A 114 -13.49 -11.23 -15.59
CA ILE A 114 -12.86 -11.73 -14.36
C ILE A 114 -11.36 -11.90 -14.56
N ASP A 115 -10.93 -12.54 -15.65
CA ASP A 115 -9.51 -12.71 -15.98
C ASP A 115 -8.78 -11.37 -16.18
N ALA A 116 -9.50 -10.33 -16.60
CA ALA A 116 -8.96 -8.99 -16.80
C ALA A 116 -8.93 -8.13 -15.52
N LEU A 117 -9.69 -8.50 -14.47
CA LEU A 117 -9.80 -7.72 -13.22
C LEU A 117 -8.43 -7.34 -12.61
N PRO A 118 -7.40 -8.21 -12.56
CA PRO A 118 -6.11 -7.84 -11.98
C PRO A 118 -5.39 -6.72 -12.74
N ARG A 119 -5.67 -6.56 -14.04
CA ARG A 119 -5.03 -5.58 -14.93
C ARG A 119 -5.79 -4.26 -15.01
N MET A 120 -7.08 -4.26 -14.65
CA MET A 120 -7.91 -3.07 -14.63
C MET A 120 -7.48 -2.10 -13.55
N ASP A 121 -7.59 -0.80 -13.81
CA ASP A 121 -7.42 0.21 -12.78
C ASP A 121 -8.62 0.27 -11.80
N LEU A 122 -8.50 1.04 -10.72
CA LEU A 122 -9.57 1.11 -9.73
C LEU A 122 -10.85 1.76 -10.31
N PRO A 123 -10.79 2.90 -11.04
CA PRO A 123 -11.94 3.46 -11.75
C PRO A 123 -12.69 2.46 -12.64
N GLU A 124 -11.98 1.66 -13.42
CA GLU A 124 -12.54 0.63 -14.30
C GLU A 124 -13.29 -0.43 -13.50
N THR A 125 -12.69 -0.95 -12.41
CA THR A 125 -13.37 -1.95 -11.55
C THR A 125 -14.58 -1.37 -10.82
N ILE A 126 -14.56 -0.08 -10.43
CA ILE A 126 -15.71 0.61 -9.83
C ILE A 126 -16.82 0.80 -10.87
N GLN A 127 -16.48 1.18 -12.10
CA GLN A 127 -17.47 1.32 -13.16
C GLN A 127 -18.12 -0.04 -13.48
N LEU A 128 -17.33 -1.11 -13.51
CA LEU A 128 -17.83 -2.47 -13.73
C LEU A 128 -18.77 -2.90 -12.58
N TRP A 129 -18.41 -2.61 -11.34
CA TRP A 129 -19.25 -2.85 -10.16
C TRP A 129 -20.59 -2.10 -10.24
N ARG A 130 -20.57 -0.81 -10.61
CA ARG A 130 -21.79 0.00 -10.82
C ARG A 130 -22.68 -0.61 -11.88
N ASN A 131 -22.11 -1.01 -13.02
CA ASN A 131 -22.85 -1.65 -14.11
C ASN A 131 -23.53 -2.95 -13.66
N CYS A 132 -22.87 -3.73 -12.80
CA CYS A 132 -23.47 -4.94 -12.22
C CYS A 132 -24.67 -4.60 -11.33
N LEU A 133 -24.56 -3.59 -10.46
CA LEU A 133 -25.67 -3.15 -9.62
C LEU A 133 -26.85 -2.62 -10.43
N THR A 134 -26.59 -1.80 -11.46
CA THR A 134 -27.63 -1.33 -12.39
C THR A 134 -28.32 -2.50 -13.07
N THR A 135 -27.57 -3.53 -13.47
CA THR A 135 -28.14 -4.73 -14.10
C THR A 135 -29.00 -5.53 -13.13
N LEU A 136 -28.61 -5.64 -11.86
CA LEU A 136 -29.40 -6.33 -10.83
C LEU A 136 -30.67 -5.58 -10.42
N GLY A 137 -30.67 -4.26 -10.52
CA GLY A 137 -31.84 -3.40 -10.24
C GLY A 137 -32.86 -3.35 -11.38
N ASP A 138 -32.53 -3.89 -12.56
CA ASP A 138 -33.38 -3.88 -13.76
C ASP A 138 -34.06 -5.26 -13.94
N PRO A 139 -35.40 -5.37 -13.74
CA PRO A 139 -36.14 -6.61 -13.93
C PRO A 139 -36.09 -7.14 -15.37
N ASP A 140 -36.00 -6.25 -16.36
CA ASP A 140 -35.96 -6.63 -17.78
C ASP A 140 -34.63 -7.31 -18.14
N ARG A 141 -33.63 -7.23 -17.26
CA ARG A 141 -32.32 -7.89 -17.40
C ARG A 141 -32.15 -9.10 -16.48
N ALA A 142 -33.24 -9.70 -16.00
CA ALA A 142 -33.22 -10.86 -15.10
C ALA A 142 -32.29 -12.00 -15.57
N PHE A 143 -32.23 -12.26 -16.88
CA PHE A 143 -31.37 -13.30 -17.45
C PHE A 143 -29.86 -13.06 -17.23
N ARG A 144 -29.44 -11.80 -16.98
CA ARG A 144 -28.04 -11.43 -16.68
C ARG A 144 -27.73 -11.36 -15.19
N HIS A 145 -28.73 -11.54 -14.31
CA HIS A 145 -28.52 -11.40 -12.87
C HIS A 145 -27.53 -12.43 -12.32
N GLY A 146 -27.50 -13.64 -12.88
CA GLY A 146 -26.51 -14.67 -12.54
C GLY A 146 -25.07 -14.20 -12.82
N ASP A 147 -24.82 -13.72 -14.03
CA ASP A 147 -23.52 -13.17 -14.45
C ASP A 147 -23.12 -11.95 -13.62
N ALA A 148 -24.05 -11.02 -13.38
CA ALA A 148 -23.79 -9.82 -12.59
C ALA A 148 -23.41 -10.15 -11.13
N ARG A 149 -24.06 -11.15 -10.51
CA ARG A 149 -23.69 -11.63 -9.17
C ARG A 149 -22.31 -12.26 -9.18
N PHE A 150 -22.01 -13.09 -10.17
CA PHE A 150 -20.71 -13.75 -10.28
C PHE A 150 -19.56 -12.74 -10.46
N LEU A 151 -19.79 -11.71 -11.27
CA LEU A 151 -18.83 -10.63 -11.47
C LEU A 151 -18.66 -9.75 -10.23
N LEU A 152 -19.74 -9.47 -9.47
CA LEU A 152 -19.65 -8.76 -8.19
C LEU A 152 -18.81 -9.53 -7.16
N ASP A 153 -18.99 -10.85 -7.05
CA ASP A 153 -18.21 -11.70 -6.16
C ASP A 153 -16.72 -11.65 -6.54
N ALA A 154 -16.41 -11.75 -7.84
CA ALA A 154 -15.04 -11.67 -8.34
C ALA A 154 -14.41 -10.28 -8.13
N ILE A 155 -15.16 -9.19 -8.34
CA ILE A 155 -14.72 -7.83 -8.01
C ILE A 155 -14.45 -7.70 -6.50
N GLY A 156 -15.33 -8.25 -5.65
CA GLY A 156 -15.14 -8.25 -4.20
C GLY A 156 -13.88 -8.99 -3.79
N GLN A 157 -13.61 -10.16 -4.38
CA GLN A 157 -12.37 -10.92 -4.16
C GLN A 157 -11.14 -10.16 -4.66
N GLU A 158 -11.21 -9.52 -5.84
CA GLU A 158 -10.12 -8.68 -6.34
C GLU A 158 -9.88 -7.48 -5.42
N TRP A 159 -10.91 -6.83 -4.88
CA TRP A 159 -10.74 -5.75 -3.90
C TRP A 159 -10.13 -6.24 -2.59
N VAL A 160 -10.50 -7.44 -2.12
CA VAL A 160 -9.86 -8.09 -0.97
C VAL A 160 -8.39 -8.40 -1.28
N ARG A 161 -8.07 -8.96 -2.45
CA ARG A 161 -6.69 -9.20 -2.89
C ARG A 161 -5.88 -7.91 -2.94
N ARG A 162 -6.45 -6.85 -3.52
CA ARG A 162 -5.86 -5.49 -3.56
C ARG A 162 -5.69 -4.86 -2.18
N ARG A 163 -6.50 -5.26 -1.19
CA ARG A 163 -6.41 -4.83 0.21
C ARG A 163 -5.38 -5.64 1.02
N LEU A 164 -5.17 -6.91 0.66
CA LEU A 164 -4.31 -7.86 1.39
C LEU A 164 -2.89 -7.98 0.80
N ASP A 165 -2.64 -7.52 -0.43
CA ASP A 165 -1.28 -7.34 -0.94
C ASP A 165 -0.54 -6.35 0.00
N PRO A 166 0.58 -6.74 0.63
CA PRO A 166 1.31 -5.84 1.51
C PRO A 166 1.91 -4.72 0.67
N VAL A 167 1.28 -3.55 0.76
CA VAL A 167 1.81 -2.29 0.22
C VAL A 167 3.24 -2.14 0.76
N ASN A 168 4.21 -2.00 -0.15
CA ASN A 168 5.58 -1.68 0.27
C ASN A 168 5.51 -0.35 1.05
N PRO A 169 5.96 -0.29 2.32
CA PRO A 169 5.95 0.96 3.10
C PRO A 169 6.68 2.11 2.39
N ASP A 170 7.61 1.80 1.49
CA ASP A 170 8.31 2.79 0.66
C ASP A 170 7.46 3.34 -0.50
N ASP A 171 6.35 2.69 -0.85
CA ASP A 171 5.40 3.15 -1.87
C ASP A 171 4.39 4.18 -1.33
N TYR A 172 4.36 4.39 0.00
CA TYR A 172 3.53 5.38 0.67
C TYR A 172 4.36 6.53 1.23
N PHE A 173 3.89 7.76 1.02
CA PHE A 173 4.49 8.95 1.62
C PHE A 173 3.41 9.99 1.90
N ALA A 174 3.55 10.77 2.98
CA ALA A 174 2.59 11.83 3.27
C ALA A 174 2.54 12.84 2.10
N TRP A 175 1.34 13.05 1.54
CA TRP A 175 1.19 14.02 0.46
C TRP A 175 1.59 15.43 0.94
N PRO A 176 2.46 16.15 0.21
CA PRO A 176 3.03 17.39 0.71
C PRO A 176 1.97 18.50 0.79
N SER A 177 1.97 19.21 1.90
CA SER A 177 1.10 20.37 2.12
C SER A 177 1.68 21.64 1.47
N THR A 178 0.79 22.50 0.96
CA THR A 178 1.13 23.86 0.52
C THR A 178 0.89 24.90 1.60
N ASP A 179 0.55 24.49 2.82
CA ASP A 179 0.44 25.41 3.95
C ASP A 179 1.80 26.05 4.27
N ALA A 180 1.78 27.37 4.41
CA ALA A 180 2.97 28.20 4.47
C ALA A 180 2.96 29.02 5.74
N LYS A 181 3.41 28.42 6.84
CA LYS A 181 3.71 29.16 8.08
C LYS A 181 4.87 30.14 7.84
N ALA A 182 4.81 31.30 8.51
CA ALA A 182 5.87 32.30 8.46
C ALA A 182 7.18 31.71 9.01
N GLY A 183 8.22 31.70 8.19
CA GLY A 183 9.57 31.31 8.60
C GLY A 183 10.34 32.52 9.11
N ARG A 184 11.14 32.35 10.17
CA ARG A 184 11.93 33.42 10.79
C ARG A 184 13.35 33.55 10.21
N HIS A 185 13.75 32.66 9.29
CA HIS A 185 15.15 32.55 8.81
C HIS A 185 15.27 32.46 7.29
N SER A 186 16.30 33.10 6.75
CA SER A 186 16.77 32.94 5.37
C SER A 186 17.67 31.71 5.26
N ILE A 187 17.61 30.98 4.16
CA ILE A 187 18.43 29.80 3.90
C ILE A 187 19.62 30.23 3.03
N ASP A 188 20.83 29.75 3.34
CA ASP A 188 21.98 29.93 2.47
C ASP A 188 21.80 29.13 1.17
N THR A 189 21.87 29.82 0.03
CA THR A 189 21.65 29.26 -1.31
C THR A 189 22.96 28.94 -2.04
N LYS A 190 24.12 29.14 -1.40
CA LYS A 190 25.42 28.77 -1.98
C LYS A 190 25.45 27.29 -2.35
N GLY A 191 25.59 27.01 -3.64
CA GLY A 191 25.69 25.65 -4.20
C GLY A 191 24.39 25.08 -4.77
N TRP A 192 23.29 25.84 -4.76
CA TRP A 192 22.06 25.44 -5.47
C TRP A 192 22.28 25.48 -6.98
N LEU A 193 21.65 24.53 -7.68
CA LEU A 193 21.64 24.55 -9.14
C LEU A 193 20.90 25.81 -9.63
N PRO A 194 21.39 26.45 -10.72
CA PRO A 194 20.78 27.67 -11.25
C PRO A 194 19.35 27.45 -11.74
N GLU A 195 19.02 26.23 -12.16
CA GLU A 195 17.67 25.79 -12.49
C GLU A 195 17.41 24.37 -11.98
N GLY A 196 16.13 24.04 -11.73
CA GLY A 196 15.70 22.70 -11.34
C GLY A 196 15.06 21.92 -12.50
N MET A 197 14.84 20.63 -12.31
CA MET A 197 14.27 19.72 -13.33
C MET A 197 13.01 20.25 -14.01
N LEU A 198 12.07 20.83 -13.26
CA LEU A 198 10.83 21.36 -13.83
C LEU A 198 11.12 22.47 -14.85
N GLN A 199 11.98 23.41 -14.49
CA GLN A 199 12.34 24.53 -15.36
C GLN A 199 13.10 24.05 -16.60
N ALA A 200 14.04 23.12 -16.44
CA ALA A 200 14.77 22.51 -17.56
C ALA A 200 13.85 21.76 -18.54
N MET A 201 12.76 21.17 -18.04
CA MET A 201 11.73 20.52 -18.85
C MET A 201 10.70 21.51 -19.43
N GLY A 202 10.92 22.82 -19.28
CA GLY A 202 10.06 23.87 -19.82
C GLY A 202 8.76 24.11 -19.04
N TYR A 203 8.61 23.55 -17.83
CA TYR A 203 7.44 23.78 -17.01
C TYR A 203 7.40 25.23 -16.49
N LYS A 204 6.33 25.96 -16.82
CA LYS A 204 6.10 27.35 -16.39
C LYS A 204 4.68 27.56 -15.85
N VAL A 205 4.57 28.39 -14.81
CA VAL A 205 3.30 28.81 -14.18
C VAL A 205 3.21 30.34 -14.13
N GLY A 206 2.06 30.88 -13.70
CA GLY A 206 1.84 32.31 -13.56
C GLY A 206 1.06 32.92 -14.72
N LYS A 207 0.87 34.25 -14.66
CA LYS A 207 -0.03 34.98 -15.57
C LYS A 207 0.60 35.36 -16.91
N THR A 208 1.87 35.74 -16.92
CA THR A 208 2.53 36.34 -18.10
C THR A 208 3.16 35.29 -19.02
N GLU A 209 3.89 34.32 -18.46
CA GLU A 209 4.55 33.24 -19.23
C GLU A 209 4.12 31.83 -18.77
N GLY A 210 3.00 31.74 -18.05
CA GLY A 210 2.51 30.44 -17.59
C GLY A 210 1.93 29.62 -18.74
N LEU A 211 2.23 28.31 -18.73
CA LEU A 211 1.63 27.38 -19.68
C LEU A 211 0.18 27.08 -19.31
N ALA A 212 -0.63 26.71 -20.33
CA ALA A 212 -1.98 26.24 -20.13
C ALA A 212 -2.01 24.92 -19.34
N PHE A 213 -3.08 24.67 -18.58
CA PHE A 213 -3.18 23.49 -17.70
C PHE A 213 -2.93 22.15 -18.43
N GLY A 214 -3.42 22.01 -19.67
CA GLY A 214 -3.17 20.82 -20.49
C GLY A 214 -1.68 20.55 -20.71
N GLN A 215 -0.92 21.59 -21.10
CA GLN A 215 0.52 21.49 -21.34
C GLN A 215 1.28 21.19 -20.05
N ARG A 216 0.93 21.87 -18.94
CA ARG A 216 1.55 21.63 -17.62
C ARG A 216 1.39 20.18 -17.18
N LYS A 217 0.17 19.61 -17.29
CA LYS A 217 -0.09 18.20 -16.98
C LYS A 217 0.70 17.22 -17.83
N MET A 218 0.89 17.52 -19.12
CA MET A 218 1.68 16.67 -20.02
C MET A 218 3.15 16.66 -19.61
N ILE A 219 3.73 17.83 -19.33
CA ILE A 219 5.12 17.93 -18.84
C ILE A 219 5.28 17.19 -17.51
N LEU A 220 4.36 17.38 -16.56
CA LEU A 220 4.40 16.69 -15.27
C LEU A 220 4.26 15.16 -15.42
N ALA A 221 3.41 14.70 -16.33
CA ALA A 221 3.27 13.28 -16.64
C ALA A 221 4.55 12.71 -17.27
N GLU A 222 5.20 13.46 -18.16
CA GLU A 222 6.48 13.08 -18.77
C GLU A 222 7.60 13.04 -17.73
N ILE A 223 7.68 14.02 -16.83
CA ILE A 223 8.64 14.01 -15.72
C ILE A 223 8.41 12.79 -14.80
N PHE A 224 7.16 12.33 -14.65
CA PHE A 224 6.87 11.17 -13.80
C PHE A 224 7.15 9.83 -14.51
N LYS A 225 6.71 9.66 -15.76
CA LYS A 225 6.73 8.38 -16.48
C LYS A 225 7.86 8.22 -17.50
N GLY A 226 8.39 9.33 -17.97
CA GLY A 226 9.44 9.39 -18.98
C GLY A 226 10.83 9.27 -18.39
N GLN A 227 11.80 9.06 -19.30
CA GLN A 227 13.22 9.12 -18.95
C GLN A 227 13.64 10.58 -18.81
N LEU A 228 14.38 10.91 -17.76
CA LEU A 228 14.91 12.26 -17.62
C LEU A 228 16.11 12.49 -18.53
N PRO A 229 16.25 13.69 -19.12
CA PRO A 229 17.45 14.04 -19.85
C PRO A 229 18.63 14.18 -18.87
N PRO A 230 19.85 13.77 -19.26
CA PRO A 230 21.04 13.77 -18.40
C PRO A 230 21.66 15.18 -18.27
N LEU A 231 20.84 16.20 -17.99
CA LEU A 231 21.24 17.62 -17.92
C LEU A 231 21.83 18.02 -16.56
N PHE A 232 21.77 17.14 -15.57
CA PHE A 232 22.19 17.41 -14.20
C PHE A 232 23.23 16.39 -13.72
N PRO A 233 24.04 16.74 -12.70
CA PRO A 233 24.98 15.79 -12.10
C PRO A 233 24.28 14.52 -11.63
N ARG A 234 24.96 13.37 -11.74
CA ARG A 234 24.37 12.05 -11.43
C ARG A 234 23.68 12.00 -10.06
N ARG A 235 24.35 12.54 -9.03
CA ARG A 235 23.81 12.64 -7.66
C ARG A 235 22.43 13.31 -7.59
N TYR A 236 22.17 14.32 -8.42
CA TYR A 236 20.88 15.02 -8.46
C TYR A 236 19.83 14.19 -9.19
N LEU A 237 20.21 13.52 -10.29
CA LEU A 237 19.30 12.63 -11.02
C LEU A 237 18.89 11.41 -10.17
N ASP A 238 19.80 10.89 -9.34
CA ASP A 238 19.53 9.77 -8.43
C ASP A 238 18.44 10.13 -7.40
N GLU A 239 18.28 11.40 -7.00
CA GLU A 239 17.19 11.85 -6.11
C GLU A 239 15.81 11.71 -6.74
N TRP A 240 15.74 11.69 -8.07
CA TRP A 240 14.49 11.54 -8.78
C TRP A 240 14.12 10.07 -9.03
N ASP A 241 15.04 9.12 -8.87
CA ASP A 241 14.78 7.69 -9.05
C ASP A 241 14.22 7.32 -10.45
N ALA A 242 13.94 6.04 -10.65
CA ALA A 242 13.43 5.50 -11.91
C ALA A 242 12.02 6.04 -12.26
N PRO A 243 11.62 6.00 -13.53
CA PRO A 243 10.29 6.46 -13.94
C PRO A 243 9.17 5.64 -13.29
N GLY A 244 8.09 6.32 -12.90
CA GLY A 244 6.90 5.70 -12.34
C GLY A 244 6.98 5.25 -10.89
N THR A 245 8.10 5.45 -10.19
CA THR A 245 8.25 5.01 -8.79
C THR A 245 7.58 5.97 -7.79
N ALA A 246 7.30 5.49 -6.57
CA ALA A 246 6.76 6.35 -5.52
C ALA A 246 7.75 7.46 -5.12
N THR A 247 9.05 7.14 -5.05
CA THR A 247 10.13 8.12 -4.83
C THR A 247 10.09 9.23 -5.87
N ARG A 248 9.90 8.87 -7.14
CA ARG A 248 9.77 9.83 -8.25
C ARG A 248 8.61 10.79 -8.04
N LEU A 249 7.43 10.24 -7.73
CA LEU A 249 6.23 11.03 -7.49
C LEU A 249 6.40 11.94 -6.26
N ARG A 250 6.98 11.42 -5.18
CA ARG A 250 7.29 12.19 -3.97
C ARG A 250 8.18 13.37 -4.29
N LYS A 251 9.30 13.14 -4.97
CA LYS A 251 10.24 14.21 -5.34
C LYS A 251 9.57 15.29 -6.18
N LEU A 252 8.74 14.88 -7.15
CA LEU A 252 7.98 15.80 -7.99
C LEU A 252 6.99 16.63 -7.16
N ALA A 253 6.17 15.97 -6.34
CA ALA A 253 5.15 16.64 -5.52
C ALA A 253 5.78 17.58 -4.49
N GLU A 254 6.85 17.16 -3.81
CA GLU A 254 7.59 17.99 -2.85
C GLU A 254 8.21 19.22 -3.52
N THR A 255 8.75 19.06 -4.72
CA THR A 255 9.30 20.18 -5.50
C THR A 255 8.21 21.21 -5.79
N VAL A 256 7.06 20.79 -6.32
CA VAL A 256 5.93 21.70 -6.60
C VAL A 256 5.43 22.35 -5.31
N ALA A 257 5.20 21.59 -4.24
CA ALA A 257 4.72 22.12 -2.97
C ALA A 257 5.72 23.11 -2.32
N SER A 258 7.03 22.88 -2.48
CA SER A 258 8.06 23.82 -2.04
C SER A 258 7.97 25.15 -2.79
N LEU A 259 7.81 25.11 -4.13
CA LEU A 259 7.61 26.32 -4.94
C LEU A 259 6.35 27.08 -4.47
N THR A 260 5.24 26.38 -4.26
CA THR A 260 3.99 26.99 -3.76
C THR A 260 4.17 27.66 -2.41
N ARG A 261 4.79 26.96 -1.43
CA ARG A 261 5.03 27.52 -0.10
C ARG A 261 5.94 28.74 -0.16
N ASN A 262 7.00 28.69 -0.97
CA ASN A 262 7.92 29.81 -1.13
C ASN A 262 7.22 31.03 -1.74
N ALA A 263 6.36 30.83 -2.74
CA ALA A 263 5.56 31.91 -3.31
C ALA A 263 4.56 32.50 -2.30
N LYS A 264 3.84 31.65 -1.55
CA LYS A 264 2.93 32.09 -0.47
C LYS A 264 3.65 32.92 0.60
N ARG A 265 4.87 32.53 1.00
CA ARG A 265 5.67 33.27 1.98
C ARG A 265 6.10 34.65 1.49
N ARG A 266 6.29 34.84 0.18
CA ARG A 266 6.68 36.14 -0.40
C ARG A 266 5.55 37.18 -0.30
N ARG A 267 4.28 36.75 -0.16
CA ARG A 267 3.10 37.63 -0.05
C ARG A 267 2.99 38.65 -1.18
N ASP A 268 3.44 38.30 -2.38
CA ASP A 268 3.34 39.13 -3.58
C ASP A 268 2.07 38.75 -4.36
N ALA A 269 1.18 39.72 -4.59
CA ALA A 269 -0.06 39.54 -5.34
C ALA A 269 0.18 39.01 -6.77
N ARG A 270 1.35 39.29 -7.35
CA ARG A 270 1.74 38.78 -8.68
C ARG A 270 1.88 37.25 -8.71
N MET A 271 2.04 36.62 -7.55
CA MET A 271 2.22 35.18 -7.42
C MET A 271 0.90 34.41 -7.29
N GLU A 272 -0.24 35.08 -7.12
CA GLU A 272 -1.54 34.42 -6.90
C GLU A 272 -1.87 33.40 -7.99
N THR A 273 -1.74 33.78 -9.27
CA THR A 273 -1.98 32.88 -10.40
C THR A 273 -0.99 31.69 -10.40
N ALA A 274 0.27 31.93 -10.06
CA ALA A 274 1.27 30.86 -9.98
C ALA A 274 0.94 29.86 -8.86
N ILE A 275 0.51 30.36 -7.70
CA ILE A 275 0.05 29.56 -6.56
C ILE A 275 -1.13 28.69 -6.96
N GLN A 276 -2.15 29.27 -7.59
CA GLN A 276 -3.32 28.52 -8.08
C GLN A 276 -2.93 27.43 -9.09
N HIS A 277 -2.03 27.73 -10.04
CA HIS A 277 -1.53 26.75 -10.99
C HIS A 277 -0.82 25.59 -10.30
N TRP A 278 0.13 25.87 -9.39
CA TRP A 278 0.82 24.79 -8.66
C TRP A 278 -0.12 23.94 -7.80
N GLU A 279 -1.14 24.53 -7.18
CA GLU A 279 -2.13 23.78 -6.40
C GLU A 279 -3.04 22.91 -7.28
N GLN A 280 -3.42 23.42 -8.44
CA GLN A 280 -4.14 22.65 -9.46
C GLN A 280 -3.30 21.47 -9.96
N ASP A 281 -2.01 21.70 -10.16
CA ASP A 281 -1.07 20.71 -10.67
C ASP A 281 -0.75 19.64 -9.61
N LEU A 282 -0.63 20.02 -8.32
CA LEU A 282 -0.54 19.07 -7.21
C LEU A 282 -1.78 18.19 -7.11
N ARG A 283 -2.98 18.78 -7.26
CA ARG A 283 -4.22 18.01 -7.29
C ARG A 283 -4.23 17.00 -8.41
N PHE A 284 -3.80 17.39 -9.61
CA PHE A 284 -3.66 16.48 -10.74
C PHE A 284 -2.69 15.32 -10.44
N LEU A 285 -1.50 15.60 -9.89
CA LEU A 285 -0.53 14.57 -9.53
C LEU A 285 -1.09 13.62 -8.47
N TYR A 286 -1.82 14.16 -7.49
CA TYR A 286 -2.48 13.38 -6.45
C TYR A 286 -3.53 12.45 -7.05
N GLU A 287 -4.49 12.98 -7.80
CA GLU A 287 -5.59 12.20 -8.35
C GLU A 287 -5.10 11.14 -9.35
N LYS A 288 -4.20 11.54 -10.27
CA LYS A 288 -3.77 10.67 -11.37
C LYS A 288 -2.73 9.64 -10.97
N PHE A 289 -1.72 10.05 -10.21
CA PHE A 289 -0.56 9.20 -9.94
C PHE A 289 -0.55 8.73 -8.49
N TYR A 290 -0.87 9.57 -7.52
CA TYR A 290 -0.91 9.15 -6.13
C TYR A 290 -2.07 8.17 -5.91
N VAL A 291 -3.33 8.61 -5.99
CA VAL A 291 -4.52 7.75 -5.81
C VAL A 291 -4.69 6.76 -6.96
N GLY A 292 -4.46 7.20 -8.21
CA GLY A 292 -4.69 6.38 -9.39
C GLY A 292 -3.64 5.29 -9.63
N THR A 293 -2.42 5.44 -9.14
CA THR A 293 -1.32 4.47 -9.36
C THR A 293 -0.90 3.77 -8.05
N PHE A 294 -0.83 4.49 -6.94
CA PHE A 294 -0.46 3.94 -5.63
C PHE A 294 -1.72 3.70 -4.79
N ARG A 295 -1.99 2.42 -4.48
CA ARG A 295 -3.23 1.98 -3.84
C ARG A 295 -3.09 2.13 -2.32
N PHE A 296 -3.57 3.22 -1.75
CA PHE A 296 -3.51 3.44 -0.29
C PHE A 296 -4.62 2.72 0.48
N ALA A 297 -4.24 2.10 1.60
CA ALA A 297 -5.16 1.83 2.69
C ALA A 297 -5.34 3.12 3.51
N TRP A 298 -6.59 3.50 3.78
CA TRP A 298 -6.93 4.56 4.73
C TRP A 298 -6.41 4.15 6.13
N PRO A 299 -5.76 5.02 6.92
CA PRO A 299 -5.42 4.69 8.30
C PRO A 299 -6.69 4.34 9.08
N GLU A 300 -6.68 3.23 9.82
CA GLU A 300 -7.71 2.97 10.82
C GLU A 300 -7.65 4.11 11.85
N THR A 301 -8.67 4.98 11.85
CA THR A 301 -8.86 5.95 12.92
C THR A 301 -9.22 5.18 14.17
N SER A 302 -8.20 4.79 14.93
CA SER A 302 -8.38 4.36 16.31
C SER A 302 -8.77 5.61 17.12
N PHE A 303 -10.05 5.70 17.49
CA PHE A 303 -10.53 6.60 18.53
C PHE A 303 -10.35 5.95 19.90
#